data_AF-A0A919P535-F1
#
_entry.id   AF-A0A919P535-F1
#
_cell.length_a   1.000
_cell.length_b   1.000
_cell.length_c   1.000
_cell.angle_alpha   90.00
_cell.angle_beta   90.00
_cell.angle_gamma   90.00
#
_symmetry.space_group_name_H-M   'P 1'
#
loop_
_entity.id
_entity.type
_entity.pdbx_description
1 polymer ?
#
loop_
_entity_poly.entity_id
_entity_poly.type
_entity_poly.pdbx_seq_one_letter_code
_entity_poly.pdbx_strand_id
1 'polypeptide(L)'
;MTRTADGSFARSARFWLRAYPADWREERGDELTAVLADLAGPGARRLDARSVVGLVRGGLAARWRVSPPLLPYLGYMSMGTRVAPAYAAWAWRDIQRPHYRWRRAARPNGAVVIVVGSSLLSDPRLALGWAVVYAALGVAMALLVDPVRLRRNALVQHLGPGPGRAPAAGCVRVAVPRRRLRARDGAAVLLGTVAACATVWSVTAWTTVGWFGSVAARDTAVPRVLAAALVVGLVAAAVVVGCHRTSLPDPPEQPDRVVVRLQPQAPAGLALVLLAVVATAVLEATGILDAPMSLTGAALSTAMLPAACVIWLRARRTADDGRVVAADLVRGAIGRPPRVEPAQALWVMP
;
A
#
# COMPACT_ATOMS: atom_id res chain seq x y z
N MET A 1 -4.65 52.82 -16.00
CA MET A 1 -3.67 51.99 -16.73
C MET A 1 -3.10 50.96 -15.77
N THR A 2 -3.58 49.73 -15.81
CA THR A 2 -3.07 48.61 -15.02
C THR A 2 -1.67 48.25 -15.54
N ARG A 3 -0.63 48.56 -14.76
CA ARG A 3 0.74 48.14 -15.03
C ARG A 3 0.79 46.62 -14.99
N THR A 4 0.87 45.98 -16.15
CA THR A 4 1.23 44.56 -16.23
C THR A 4 2.67 44.43 -15.78
N ALA A 5 2.89 43.87 -14.59
CA ALA A 5 4.22 43.54 -14.10
C ALA A 5 4.98 42.75 -15.17
N ASP A 6 6.27 43.08 -15.35
CA ASP A 6 7.13 42.43 -16.33
C ASP A 6 7.03 40.90 -16.18
N GLY A 7 6.80 40.18 -17.28
CA GLY A 7 6.52 38.73 -17.24
C GLY A 7 7.62 37.88 -16.60
N SER A 8 8.84 38.41 -16.45
CA SER A 8 9.93 37.79 -15.69
C SER A 8 9.73 37.89 -14.17
N PHE A 9 9.29 39.04 -13.65
CA PHE A 9 9.04 39.27 -12.23
C PHE A 9 7.87 38.42 -11.74
N ALA A 10 6.75 38.42 -12.46
CA ALA A 10 5.58 37.62 -12.10
C ALA A 10 5.91 36.12 -12.02
N ARG A 11 6.80 35.62 -12.88
CA ARG A 11 7.30 34.23 -12.81
C ARG A 11 8.14 33.98 -11.55
N SER A 12 9.03 34.91 -11.19
CA SER A 12 9.83 34.83 -9.96
C SER A 12 8.93 34.85 -8.71
N ALA A 13 7.95 35.75 -8.66
CA ALA A 13 6.98 35.82 -7.56
C ALA A 13 6.15 34.54 -7.44
N ARG A 14 5.56 34.07 -8.54
CA ARG A 14 4.79 32.81 -8.56
C ARG A 14 5.62 31.60 -8.14
N PHE A 15 6.92 31.57 -8.46
CA PHE A 15 7.81 30.52 -8.00
C PHE A 15 7.95 30.51 -6.47
N TRP A 16 8.24 31.66 -5.85
CA TRP A 16 8.40 31.75 -4.39
C TRP A 16 7.08 31.62 -3.63
N LEU A 17 5.98 32.07 -4.24
CA LEU A 17 4.64 31.87 -3.68
C LEU A 17 4.29 30.40 -3.49
N ARG A 18 4.95 29.44 -4.17
CA ARG A 18 4.78 28.00 -3.91
C ARG A 18 5.03 27.61 -2.44
N ALA A 19 5.72 28.45 -1.66
CA ALA A 19 5.83 28.29 -0.21
C ALA A 19 4.46 28.36 0.51
N TYR A 20 3.44 29.01 -0.04
CA TYR A 20 2.08 29.06 0.51
C TYR A 20 1.23 27.84 0.11
N PRO A 21 0.16 27.51 0.88
CA PRO A 21 -0.84 26.51 0.48
C PRO A 21 -1.45 26.79 -0.91
N ALA A 22 -1.89 25.76 -1.63
CA ALA A 22 -2.41 25.93 -3.00
C ALA A 22 -3.65 26.84 -3.04
N ASP A 23 -4.63 26.57 -2.20
CA ASP A 23 -5.91 27.28 -2.12
C ASP A 23 -5.68 28.76 -1.78
N TRP A 24 -4.72 29.04 -0.89
CA TRP A 24 -4.32 30.40 -0.56
C TRP A 24 -3.73 31.14 -1.78
N ARG A 25 -2.94 30.45 -2.61
CA ARG A 25 -2.38 31.03 -3.83
C ARG A 25 -3.44 31.23 -4.90
N GLU A 26 -4.44 30.38 -4.97
CA GLU A 26 -5.54 30.52 -5.92
C GLU A 26 -6.42 31.74 -5.57
N GLU A 27 -6.65 31.98 -4.27
CA GLU A 27 -7.43 33.11 -3.82
C GLU A 27 -6.63 34.43 -3.83
N ARG A 28 -5.37 34.43 -3.36
CA ARG A 28 -4.60 35.65 -3.07
C ARG A 28 -3.31 35.79 -3.87
N GLY A 29 -2.98 34.83 -4.73
CA GLY A 29 -1.67 34.78 -5.39
C GLY A 29 -1.44 35.92 -6.37
N ASP A 30 -2.46 36.30 -7.14
CA ASP A 30 -2.35 37.40 -8.11
C ASP A 30 -2.34 38.76 -7.38
N GLU A 31 -3.16 38.94 -6.34
CA GLU A 31 -3.11 40.12 -5.47
C GLU A 31 -1.72 40.30 -4.85
N LEU A 32 -1.16 39.24 -4.25
CA LEU A 32 0.15 39.32 -3.64
C LEU A 32 1.25 39.55 -4.67
N THR A 33 1.10 39.01 -5.88
CA THR A 33 2.05 39.26 -6.97
C THR A 33 2.04 40.73 -7.40
N ALA A 34 0.87 41.37 -7.46
CA ALA A 34 0.74 42.79 -7.76
C ALA A 34 1.37 43.65 -6.65
N VAL A 35 1.07 43.37 -5.38
CA VAL A 35 1.68 44.07 -4.24
C VAL A 35 3.20 43.95 -4.24
N LEU A 36 3.73 42.76 -4.53
CA LEU A 36 5.18 42.56 -4.63
C LEU A 36 5.80 43.34 -5.81
N ALA A 37 5.08 43.47 -6.94
CA ALA A 37 5.55 44.24 -8.09
C ALA A 37 5.58 45.75 -7.79
N ASP A 38 4.57 46.25 -7.08
CA ASP A 38 4.52 47.65 -6.65
C ASP A 38 5.65 47.97 -5.66
N LEU A 39 5.96 47.05 -4.74
CA LEU A 39 7.05 47.22 -3.78
C LEU A 39 8.45 47.13 -4.40
N ALA A 40 8.63 46.30 -5.44
CA ALA A 40 9.93 46.11 -6.08
C ALA A 40 10.35 47.28 -6.99
N GLY A 41 9.38 48.11 -7.40
CA GLY A 41 9.60 49.26 -8.28
C GLY A 41 9.68 48.91 -9.77
N PRO A 42 9.59 49.92 -10.66
CA PRO A 42 9.59 49.72 -12.10
C PRO A 42 10.93 49.14 -12.58
N GLY A 43 10.88 48.09 -13.41
CA GLY A 43 12.05 47.44 -14.00
C GLY A 43 12.65 46.28 -13.18
N ALA A 44 12.12 45.99 -11.99
CA ALA A 44 12.52 44.81 -11.23
C ALA A 44 12.14 43.53 -11.98
N ARG A 45 13.14 42.68 -12.28
CA ARG A 45 12.92 41.39 -12.97
C ARG A 45 12.81 40.19 -12.01
N ARG A 46 13.25 40.36 -10.76
CA ARG A 46 13.29 39.30 -9.72
C ARG A 46 13.01 39.91 -8.35
N LEU A 47 12.50 39.08 -7.44
CA LEU A 47 12.39 39.43 -6.02
C LEU A 47 13.77 39.54 -5.37
N ASP A 48 13.95 40.53 -4.51
CA ASP A 48 15.12 40.64 -3.66
C ASP A 48 15.15 39.51 -2.61
N ALA A 49 16.35 39.17 -2.15
CA ALA A 49 16.55 38.04 -1.24
C ALA A 49 15.79 38.19 0.09
N ARG A 50 15.63 39.42 0.60
CA ARG A 50 14.93 39.68 1.87
C ARG A 50 13.44 39.42 1.72
N SER A 51 12.82 39.88 0.63
CA SER A 51 11.43 39.58 0.30
C SER A 51 11.20 38.09 0.07
N VAL A 52 12.15 37.39 -0.58
CA VAL A 52 12.10 35.93 -0.74
C VAL A 52 12.08 35.23 0.62
N VAL A 53 12.98 35.58 1.54
CA VAL A 53 13.02 34.98 2.89
C VAL A 53 11.72 35.27 3.65
N GLY A 54 11.22 36.51 3.56
CA GLY A 54 9.93 36.90 4.16
C GLY A 54 8.77 36.07 3.63
N LEU A 55 8.67 35.90 2.31
CA LEU A 55 7.66 35.09 1.65
C LEU A 55 7.75 33.60 2.02
N VAL A 56 8.96 33.05 2.06
CA VAL A 56 9.17 31.64 2.44
C VAL A 56 8.77 31.42 3.90
N ARG A 57 9.17 32.30 4.81
CA ARG A 57 8.79 32.21 6.23
C ARG A 57 7.28 32.39 6.42
N GLY A 58 6.67 33.36 5.75
CA GLY A 58 5.23 33.59 5.78
C GLY A 58 4.44 32.40 5.22
N GLY A 59 4.87 31.85 4.09
CA GLY A 59 4.25 30.67 3.47
C GLY A 59 4.38 29.42 4.32
N LEU A 60 5.56 29.21 4.94
CA LEU A 60 5.77 28.11 5.87
C LEU A 60 4.87 28.25 7.10
N ALA A 61 4.80 29.44 7.70
CA ALA A 61 3.90 29.72 8.82
C ALA A 61 2.42 29.49 8.46
N ALA A 62 1.99 29.90 7.26
CA ALA A 62 0.65 29.63 6.76
C ALA A 62 0.38 28.11 6.62
N ARG A 63 1.35 27.34 6.14
CA ARG A 63 1.24 25.86 6.09
C ARG A 63 1.13 25.26 7.48
N TRP A 64 1.92 25.74 8.44
CA TRP A 64 1.89 25.27 9.83
C TRP A 64 0.55 25.54 10.52
N ARG A 65 -0.08 26.69 10.25
CA ARG A 65 -1.41 27.03 10.81
C ARG A 65 -2.53 26.12 10.30
N VAL A 66 -2.41 25.64 9.06
CA VAL A 66 -3.40 24.75 8.42
C VAL A 66 -3.09 23.27 8.67
N SER A 67 -1.87 22.95 9.10
CA SER A 67 -1.48 21.57 9.42
C SER A 67 -1.93 21.14 10.82
N PRO A 68 -2.18 19.84 11.04
CA PRO A 68 -2.37 19.30 12.37
C PRO A 68 -1.16 19.56 13.27
N PRO A 69 -1.32 19.60 14.61
CA PRO A 69 -0.22 19.59 15.55
C PRO A 69 0.67 18.37 15.32
N LEU A 70 1.92 18.42 15.80
CA LEU A 70 2.94 17.42 15.49
C LEU A 70 2.50 15.99 15.84
N LEU A 71 1.89 15.75 17.00
CA LEU A 71 1.47 14.41 17.41
C LEU A 71 0.36 13.81 16.52
N PRO A 72 -0.77 14.49 16.26
CA PRO A 72 -1.74 14.05 15.26
C PRO A 72 -1.15 13.85 13.86
N TYR A 73 -0.21 14.71 13.45
CA TYR A 73 0.49 14.57 12.18
C TYR A 73 1.33 13.29 12.14
N LEU A 74 2.11 13.01 13.20
CA LEU A 74 2.89 11.79 13.31
C LEU A 74 2.00 10.54 13.38
N GLY A 75 0.92 10.57 14.17
CA GLY A 75 -0.05 9.47 14.22
C GLY A 75 -0.70 9.20 12.85
N TYR A 76 -1.05 10.25 12.11
CA TYR A 76 -1.54 10.11 10.73
C TYR A 76 -0.49 9.45 9.83
N MET A 77 0.77 9.85 9.95
CA MET A 77 1.86 9.36 9.13
C MET A 77 2.30 7.92 9.46
N SER A 78 2.45 7.58 10.74
CA SER A 78 3.02 6.30 11.20
C SER A 78 1.95 5.27 11.56
N MET A 79 0.78 5.72 12.05
CA MET A 79 -0.30 4.87 12.53
C MET A 79 -1.57 5.00 11.68
N GLY A 80 -1.61 5.93 10.72
CA GLY A 80 -2.82 6.16 9.91
C GLY A 80 -4.00 6.51 10.78
N THR A 81 -3.74 7.13 11.93
CA THR A 81 -4.81 7.57 12.82
C THR A 81 -5.68 8.54 12.06
N ARG A 82 -7.00 8.46 12.31
CA ARG A 82 -7.92 9.42 11.72
C ARG A 82 -7.55 10.83 12.18
N VAL A 83 -7.57 11.77 11.25
CA VAL A 83 -7.27 13.17 11.55
C VAL A 83 -8.52 13.81 12.17
N ALA A 84 -8.35 14.79 13.06
CA ALA A 84 -9.48 15.54 13.58
C ALA A 84 -10.24 16.26 12.44
N PRO A 85 -11.58 16.39 12.52
CA PRO A 85 -12.39 17.00 11.45
C PRO A 85 -11.90 18.39 11.01
N ALA A 86 -11.37 19.19 11.93
CA ALA A 86 -10.80 20.51 11.65
C ALA A 86 -9.65 20.50 10.62
N TYR A 87 -8.93 19.38 10.48
CA TYR A 87 -7.83 19.23 9.52
C TYR A 87 -8.19 18.29 8.35
N ALA A 88 -9.47 18.04 8.11
CA ALA A 88 -9.93 17.20 7.01
C ALA A 88 -9.45 17.72 5.64
N ALA A 89 -9.55 19.04 5.41
CA ALA A 89 -9.06 19.71 4.19
C ALA A 89 -7.56 19.45 3.96
N TRP A 90 -6.78 19.49 5.04
CA TRP A 90 -5.36 19.17 4.99
C TRP A 90 -5.12 17.70 4.59
N ALA A 91 -5.85 16.75 5.20
CA ALA A 91 -5.71 15.33 4.91
C ALA A 91 -6.10 14.99 3.47
N TRP A 92 -7.20 15.55 2.96
CA TRP A 92 -7.62 15.39 1.57
C TRP A 92 -6.53 15.84 0.60
N ARG A 93 -5.97 17.05 0.78
CA ARG A 93 -4.87 17.56 -0.06
C ARG A 93 -3.65 16.65 0.00
N ASP A 94 -3.30 16.12 1.17
CA ASP A 94 -2.19 15.19 1.32
C ASP A 94 -2.42 13.87 0.56
N ILE A 95 -3.63 13.30 0.65
CA ILE A 95 -4.02 12.06 -0.03
C ILE A 95 -3.97 12.21 -1.56
N GLN A 96 -4.32 13.39 -2.07
CA GLN A 96 -4.31 13.66 -3.51
C GLN A 96 -2.89 13.79 -4.09
N ARG A 97 -1.85 13.95 -3.26
CA ARG A 97 -0.48 14.13 -3.77
C ARG A 97 0.00 12.91 -4.58
N PRO A 98 0.77 13.11 -5.67
CA PRO A 98 1.32 12.02 -6.47
C PRO A 98 2.14 11.01 -5.65
N HIS A 99 2.90 11.50 -4.69
CA HIS A 99 3.77 10.70 -3.83
C HIS A 99 3.08 10.09 -2.61
N TYR A 100 1.76 10.26 -2.45
CA TYR A 100 1.02 9.68 -1.33
C TYR A 100 1.21 8.16 -1.23
N ARG A 101 1.25 7.47 -2.38
CA ARG A 101 1.48 6.01 -2.42
C ARG A 101 2.81 5.61 -1.79
N TRP A 102 3.87 6.35 -2.09
CA TRP A 102 5.22 6.05 -1.61
C TRP A 102 5.36 6.38 -0.14
N ARG A 103 4.78 7.50 0.32
CA ARG A 103 4.72 7.83 1.75
C ARG A 103 3.93 6.79 2.54
N ARG A 104 2.83 6.29 1.99
CA ARG A 104 2.00 5.27 2.63
C ARG A 104 2.70 3.91 2.68
N ALA A 105 3.50 3.59 1.67
CA ALA A 105 4.32 2.38 1.62
C ALA A 105 5.55 2.45 2.54
N ALA A 106 6.19 3.61 2.63
CA ALA A 106 7.30 3.89 3.54
C ALA A 106 6.86 4.09 5.00
N ARG A 107 5.56 3.98 5.27
CA ARG A 107 5.02 4.12 6.61
C ARG A 107 5.65 3.03 7.49
N PRO A 108 6.37 3.39 8.57
CA PRO A 108 6.93 2.41 9.48
C PRO A 108 5.77 1.64 10.10
N ASN A 109 5.72 0.34 9.83
CA ASN A 109 4.90 -0.55 10.63
C ASN A 109 5.60 -0.70 11.99
N GLY A 110 4.86 -0.66 13.10
CA GLY A 110 5.45 -0.83 14.44
C GLY A 110 6.33 -2.09 14.54
N ALA A 111 5.93 -3.16 13.84
CA ALA A 111 6.74 -4.37 13.71
C ALA A 111 8.12 -4.14 13.07
N VAL A 112 8.22 -3.28 12.05
CA VAL A 112 9.49 -2.93 11.39
C VAL A 112 10.40 -2.20 12.36
N VAL A 113 9.86 -1.22 13.09
CA VAL A 113 10.62 -0.44 14.08
C VAL A 113 11.13 -1.35 15.19
N ILE A 114 10.29 -2.27 15.68
CA ILE A 114 10.67 -3.24 16.71
C ILE A 114 11.76 -4.17 16.19
N VAL A 115 11.56 -4.83 15.04
CA VAL A 115 12.52 -5.81 14.49
C VAL A 115 13.85 -5.15 14.13
N VAL A 116 13.84 -4.06 13.36
CA VAL A 116 15.07 -3.36 12.97
C VAL A 116 15.74 -2.73 14.21
N GLY A 117 14.96 -2.15 15.11
CA GLY A 117 15.46 -1.55 16.35
C GLY A 117 16.10 -2.56 17.29
N SER A 118 15.48 -3.73 17.49
CA SER A 118 16.07 -4.81 18.30
C SER A 118 17.31 -5.40 17.62
N SER A 119 17.30 -5.55 16.30
CA SER A 119 18.47 -6.00 15.56
C SER A 119 19.62 -5.02 15.64
N LEU A 120 19.38 -3.70 15.67
CA LEU A 120 20.44 -2.68 15.82
C LEU A 120 21.22 -2.84 17.13
N LEU A 121 20.54 -3.29 18.19
CA LEU A 121 21.17 -3.55 19.49
C LEU A 121 21.98 -4.85 19.51
N SER A 122 21.70 -5.77 18.59
CA SER A 122 22.28 -7.12 18.57
C SER A 122 23.43 -7.21 17.55
N ASP A 123 23.12 -6.89 16.29
CA ASP A 123 24.06 -6.88 15.16
C ASP A 123 23.60 -5.84 14.10
N PRO A 124 24.39 -4.78 13.83
CA PRO A 124 24.05 -3.79 12.83
C PRO A 124 23.92 -4.36 11.40
N ARG A 125 24.58 -5.48 11.08
CA ARG A 125 24.45 -6.15 9.77
C ARG A 125 23.07 -6.78 9.63
N LEU A 126 22.58 -7.44 10.68
CA LEU A 126 21.22 -8.00 10.73
C LEU A 126 20.17 -6.88 10.61
N ALA A 127 20.38 -5.76 11.30
CA ALA A 127 19.52 -4.59 11.17
C ALA A 127 19.45 -4.05 9.75
N LEU A 128 20.59 -3.93 9.08
CA LEU A 128 20.67 -3.50 7.68
C LEU A 128 19.94 -4.50 6.77
N GLY A 129 20.16 -5.80 6.96
CA GLY A 129 19.47 -6.86 6.22
C GLY A 129 17.94 -6.74 6.32
N TRP A 130 17.42 -6.61 7.55
CA TRP A 130 15.99 -6.38 7.77
C TRP A 130 15.49 -5.08 7.16
N ALA A 131 16.25 -3.98 7.30
CA ALA A 131 15.87 -2.69 6.72
C ALA A 131 15.73 -2.79 5.18
N VAL A 132 16.66 -3.49 4.51
CA VAL A 132 16.60 -3.73 3.05
C VAL A 132 15.39 -4.58 2.68
N VAL A 133 15.14 -5.68 3.39
CA VAL A 133 13.97 -6.55 3.15
C VAL A 133 12.66 -5.76 3.31
N TYR A 134 12.52 -4.98 4.38
CA TYR A 134 11.32 -4.17 4.61
C TYR A 134 11.17 -3.04 3.62
N ALA A 135 12.25 -2.39 3.20
CA ALA A 135 12.21 -1.39 2.15
C ALA A 135 11.74 -2.01 0.82
N ALA A 136 12.27 -3.18 0.45
CA ALA A 136 11.86 -3.92 -0.74
C ALA A 136 10.38 -4.31 -0.69
N LEU A 137 9.90 -4.83 0.44
CA LEU A 137 8.48 -5.15 0.65
C LEU A 137 7.59 -3.90 0.61
N GLY A 138 8.03 -2.78 1.18
CA GLY A 138 7.34 -1.49 1.11
C GLY A 138 7.17 -1.04 -0.34
N VAL A 139 8.25 -1.04 -1.13
CA VAL A 139 8.22 -0.70 -2.55
C VAL A 139 7.33 -1.69 -3.32
N ALA A 140 7.45 -2.98 -3.06
CA ALA A 140 6.61 -4.01 -3.67
C ALA A 140 5.12 -3.73 -3.41
N MET A 141 4.74 -3.46 -2.17
CA MET A 141 3.36 -3.12 -1.81
C MET A 141 2.87 -1.85 -2.50
N ALA A 142 3.73 -0.83 -2.66
CA ALA A 142 3.39 0.39 -3.39
C ALA A 142 3.08 0.13 -4.87
N LEU A 143 3.75 -0.86 -5.48
CA LEU A 143 3.55 -1.27 -6.88
C LEU A 143 2.35 -2.20 -7.04
N LEU A 144 2.08 -3.06 -6.07
CA LEU A 144 0.96 -4.01 -6.10
C LEU A 144 -0.40 -3.35 -5.82
N VAL A 145 -0.42 -2.28 -5.03
CA VAL A 145 -1.67 -1.62 -4.64
C VAL A 145 -2.09 -0.59 -5.68
N ASP A 146 -3.34 -0.70 -6.15
CA ASP A 146 -3.94 0.31 -7.02
C ASP A 146 -3.95 1.69 -6.35
N PRO A 147 -3.27 2.72 -6.89
CA PRO A 147 -3.21 4.06 -6.30
C PRO A 147 -4.61 4.67 -6.13
N VAL A 148 -5.55 4.36 -7.02
CA VAL A 148 -6.94 4.84 -6.90
C VAL A 148 -7.62 4.21 -5.69
N ARG A 149 -7.47 2.89 -5.51
CA ARG A 149 -8.00 2.17 -4.34
C ARG A 149 -7.37 2.66 -3.04
N LEU A 150 -6.06 2.88 -3.02
CA LEU A 150 -5.33 3.37 -1.86
C LEU A 150 -5.85 4.74 -1.42
N ARG A 151 -5.98 5.69 -2.36
CA ARG A 151 -6.52 7.03 -2.09
C ARG A 151 -7.97 6.97 -1.63
N ARG A 152 -8.82 6.19 -2.30
CA ARG A 152 -10.23 6.03 -1.90
C ARG A 152 -10.36 5.50 -0.48
N ASN A 153 -9.61 4.46 -0.13
CA ASN A 153 -9.62 3.91 1.21
C ASN A 153 -9.15 4.93 2.25
N ALA A 154 -8.12 5.72 1.93
CA ALA A 154 -7.67 6.81 2.79
C ALA A 154 -8.73 7.91 2.95
N LEU A 155 -9.41 8.32 1.87
CA LEU A 155 -10.50 9.30 1.93
C LEU A 155 -11.66 8.79 2.79
N VAL A 156 -12.08 7.53 2.61
CA VAL A 156 -13.12 6.92 3.45
C VAL A 156 -12.67 6.86 4.92
N GLN A 157 -11.41 6.50 5.18
CA GLN A 157 -10.88 6.42 6.53
C GLN A 157 -10.81 7.79 7.21
N HIS A 158 -10.37 8.84 6.51
CA HIS A 158 -10.07 10.14 7.12
C HIS A 158 -11.20 11.17 7.00
N LEU A 159 -12.07 11.07 6.00
CA LEU A 159 -13.17 12.02 5.75
C LEU A 159 -14.55 11.41 5.99
N GLY A 160 -14.65 10.08 5.94
CA GLY A 160 -15.91 9.39 6.18
C GLY A 160 -16.33 9.38 7.65
N PRO A 161 -17.62 9.09 7.93
CA PRO A 161 -18.13 9.00 9.27
C PRO A 161 -17.35 7.95 10.07
N GLY A 162 -17.19 8.24 11.36
CA GLY A 162 -16.56 7.34 12.32
C GLY A 162 -17.50 7.03 13.47
N PRO A 163 -17.19 6.02 14.30
CA PRO A 163 -17.91 5.81 15.54
C PRO A 163 -17.96 7.12 16.34
N GLY A 164 -19.18 7.63 16.59
CA GLY A 164 -19.40 8.87 17.32
C GLY A 164 -18.96 10.17 16.63
N ARG A 165 -18.72 10.18 15.30
CA ARG A 165 -18.34 11.40 14.57
C ARG A 165 -19.13 11.61 13.29
N ALA A 166 -19.64 12.82 13.13
CA ALA A 166 -20.18 13.32 11.87
C ALA A 166 -19.08 13.36 10.78
N PRO A 167 -19.46 13.28 9.49
CA PRO A 167 -18.53 13.53 8.39
C PRO A 167 -17.91 14.93 8.51
N ALA A 168 -16.71 15.11 7.95
CA ALA A 168 -16.05 16.41 7.96
C ALA A 168 -16.89 17.46 7.21
N ALA A 169 -16.91 18.69 7.73
CA ALA A 169 -17.65 19.80 7.13
C ALA A 169 -17.23 20.04 5.67
N GLY A 170 -18.20 20.32 4.80
CA GLY A 170 -17.97 20.52 3.37
C GLY A 170 -17.76 19.24 2.55
N CYS A 171 -17.76 18.05 3.16
CA CYS A 171 -17.66 16.81 2.39
C CYS A 171 -19.00 16.40 1.78
N VAL A 172 -19.02 16.10 0.48
CA VAL A 172 -20.15 15.52 -0.24
C VAL A 172 -19.96 14.01 -0.33
N ARG A 173 -21.04 13.26 -0.06
CA ARG A 173 -21.08 11.81 -0.21
C ARG A 173 -21.39 11.46 -1.67
N VAL A 174 -20.47 10.76 -2.32
CA VAL A 174 -20.61 10.27 -3.70
C VAL A 174 -20.60 8.74 -3.68
N ALA A 175 -21.56 8.12 -4.36
CA ALA A 175 -21.55 6.68 -4.60
C ALA A 175 -20.60 6.36 -5.76
N VAL A 176 -19.58 5.53 -5.52
CA VAL A 176 -18.66 5.09 -6.58
C VAL A 176 -18.62 3.57 -6.67
N PRO A 177 -18.49 3.01 -7.88
CA PRO A 177 -18.38 1.58 -8.04
C PRO A 177 -17.05 1.06 -7.46
N ARG A 178 -17.11 -0.15 -6.91
CA ARG A 178 -15.97 -0.84 -6.32
C ARG A 178 -15.12 -1.49 -7.40
N ARG A 179 -13.82 -1.15 -7.40
CA ARG A 179 -12.85 -1.81 -8.26
C ARG A 179 -12.43 -3.14 -7.63
N ARG A 180 -12.49 -4.21 -8.42
CA ARG A 180 -12.16 -5.58 -7.98
C ARG A 180 -11.27 -6.26 -9.01
N LEU A 181 -10.21 -6.91 -8.53
CA LEU A 181 -9.26 -7.61 -9.39
C LEU A 181 -9.95 -8.79 -10.07
N ARG A 182 -9.75 -8.94 -11.38
CA ARG A 182 -10.22 -10.10 -12.15
C ARG A 182 -9.78 -11.40 -11.48
N ALA A 183 -10.69 -12.37 -11.40
CA ALA A 183 -10.44 -13.66 -10.75
C ALA A 183 -9.17 -14.36 -11.25
N ARG A 184 -9.01 -14.44 -12.58
CA ARG A 184 -7.84 -15.06 -13.23
C ARG A 184 -6.53 -14.41 -12.82
N ASP A 185 -6.46 -13.09 -12.85
CA ASP A 185 -5.24 -12.35 -12.52
C ASP A 185 -4.89 -12.52 -11.04
N GLY A 186 -5.87 -12.38 -10.14
CA GLY A 186 -5.66 -12.57 -8.71
C GLY A 186 -5.24 -13.99 -8.34
N ALA A 187 -5.85 -15.00 -8.96
CA ALA A 187 -5.51 -16.40 -8.73
C ALA A 187 -4.14 -16.78 -9.30
N ALA A 188 -3.75 -16.22 -10.46
CA ALA A 188 -2.41 -16.41 -11.02
C ALA A 188 -1.33 -15.81 -10.12
N VAL A 189 -1.56 -14.61 -9.57
CA VAL A 189 -0.66 -13.99 -8.58
C VAL A 189 -0.55 -14.85 -7.33
N LEU A 190 -1.68 -15.29 -6.75
CA LEU A 190 -1.68 -16.16 -5.57
C LEU A 190 -0.87 -17.44 -5.81
N LEU A 191 -1.16 -18.17 -6.89
CA LEU A 191 -0.49 -19.42 -7.22
C LEU A 191 1.01 -19.21 -7.47
N GLY A 192 1.37 -18.20 -8.27
CA GLY A 192 2.76 -17.91 -8.59
C GLY A 192 3.59 -17.54 -7.36
N THR A 193 3.04 -16.69 -6.48
CA THR A 193 3.73 -16.33 -5.22
C THR A 193 3.84 -17.51 -4.27
N VAL A 194 2.76 -18.28 -4.06
CA VAL A 194 2.79 -19.45 -3.15
C VAL A 194 3.75 -20.52 -3.66
N ALA A 195 3.75 -20.82 -4.96
CA ALA A 195 4.66 -21.79 -5.56
C ALA A 195 6.13 -21.36 -5.41
N ALA A 196 6.44 -20.10 -5.71
CA ALA A 196 7.81 -19.59 -5.58
C ALA A 196 8.27 -19.59 -4.11
N CYS A 197 7.43 -19.20 -3.16
CA CYS A 197 7.73 -19.30 -1.73
C CYS A 197 7.97 -20.75 -1.30
N ALA A 198 7.13 -21.70 -1.75
CA ALA A 198 7.29 -23.12 -1.45
C ALA A 198 8.62 -23.65 -1.98
N THR A 199 9.01 -23.29 -3.19
CA THR A 199 10.30 -23.69 -3.77
C THR A 199 11.48 -23.09 -3.00
N VAL A 200 11.53 -21.77 -2.85
CA VAL A 200 12.68 -21.08 -2.24
C VAL A 200 12.88 -21.54 -0.80
N TRP A 201 11.83 -21.52 0.02
CA TRP A 201 11.96 -21.89 1.42
C TRP A 201 12.17 -23.38 1.64
N SER A 202 11.65 -24.27 0.78
CA SER A 202 11.94 -25.71 0.91
C SER A 202 13.40 -26.01 0.61
N VAL A 203 13.98 -25.36 -0.40
CA VAL A 203 15.42 -25.49 -0.72
C VAL A 203 16.26 -24.98 0.44
N THR A 204 15.93 -23.82 1.01
CA THR A 204 16.66 -23.27 2.16
C THR A 204 16.53 -24.13 3.40
N ALA A 205 15.34 -24.62 3.73
CA ALA A 205 15.13 -25.50 4.88
C ALA A 205 15.97 -26.79 4.78
N TRP A 206 16.21 -27.27 3.56
CA TRP A 206 17.08 -28.40 3.28
C TRP A 206 18.57 -28.10 3.45
N THR A 207 19.02 -26.86 3.26
CA THR A 207 20.44 -26.51 3.35
C THR A 207 20.84 -26.05 4.75
N THR A 208 19.91 -25.49 5.53
CA THR A 208 20.17 -24.99 6.89
C THR A 208 20.30 -26.12 7.92
N VAL A 209 21.49 -26.29 8.51
CA VAL A 209 21.78 -27.30 9.55
C VAL A 209 21.59 -26.75 10.97
N GLY A 210 21.79 -25.43 11.17
CA GLY A 210 21.95 -24.82 12.48
C GLY A 210 20.86 -25.15 13.50
N TRP A 211 19.59 -25.19 13.09
CA TRP A 211 18.47 -25.47 13.99
C TRP A 211 18.33 -26.95 14.38
N PHE A 212 18.73 -27.87 13.48
CA PHE A 212 18.52 -29.30 13.70
C PHE A 212 19.62 -29.95 14.54
N GLY A 213 20.70 -29.23 14.85
CA GLY A 213 21.86 -29.72 15.59
C GLY A 213 22.68 -30.80 14.87
N SER A 214 22.10 -31.48 13.86
CA SER A 214 22.76 -32.47 13.02
C SER A 214 22.10 -32.58 11.65
N VAL A 215 22.88 -33.04 10.67
CA VAL A 215 22.41 -33.35 9.30
C VAL A 215 21.36 -34.47 9.33
N ALA A 216 21.57 -35.52 10.13
CA ALA A 216 20.64 -36.64 10.22
C ALA A 216 19.24 -36.24 10.75
N ALA A 217 19.19 -35.36 11.75
CA ALA A 217 17.94 -34.82 12.26
C ALA A 217 17.21 -33.98 11.19
N ARG A 218 17.94 -33.15 10.44
CA ARG A 218 17.39 -32.35 9.33
C ARG A 218 16.82 -33.24 8.22
N ASP A 219 17.60 -34.19 7.73
CA ASP A 219 17.24 -35.05 6.59
C ASP A 219 16.03 -35.94 6.92
N THR A 220 15.76 -36.17 8.21
CA THR A 220 14.55 -36.87 8.68
C THR A 220 13.37 -35.91 8.89
N ALA A 221 13.61 -34.76 9.53
CA ALA A 221 12.54 -33.86 9.95
C ALA A 221 11.94 -33.05 8.80
N VAL A 222 12.77 -32.49 7.91
CA VAL A 222 12.29 -31.61 6.82
C VAL A 222 11.31 -32.34 5.90
N PRO A 223 11.61 -33.56 5.37
CA PRO A 223 10.67 -34.28 4.52
C PRO A 223 9.37 -34.63 5.23
N ARG A 224 9.42 -35.01 6.51
CA ARG A 224 8.22 -35.33 7.31
C ARG A 224 7.32 -34.11 7.48
N VAL A 225 7.90 -32.94 7.78
CA VAL A 225 7.15 -31.69 7.92
C VAL A 225 6.52 -31.29 6.59
N LEU A 226 7.28 -31.35 5.49
CA LEU A 226 6.76 -30.99 4.16
C LEU A 226 5.69 -31.98 3.68
N ALA A 227 5.84 -33.28 3.93
CA ALA A 227 4.83 -34.29 3.62
C ALA A 227 3.54 -34.06 4.43
N ALA A 228 3.65 -33.80 5.73
CA ALA A 228 2.50 -33.47 6.57
C ALA A 228 1.80 -32.20 6.08
N ALA A 229 2.55 -31.15 5.75
CA ALA A 229 2.01 -29.92 5.18
C ALA A 229 1.28 -30.16 3.86
N LEU A 230 1.83 -31.00 2.97
CA LEU A 230 1.19 -31.36 1.71
C LEU A 230 -0.13 -32.10 1.94
N VAL A 231 -0.19 -33.06 2.86
CA VAL A 231 -1.42 -33.77 3.22
C VAL A 231 -2.48 -32.79 3.73
N VAL A 232 -2.11 -31.89 4.64
CA VAL A 232 -3.00 -30.81 5.13
C VAL A 232 -3.50 -29.96 3.96
N GLY A 233 -2.61 -29.60 3.02
CA GLY A 233 -2.97 -28.82 1.84
C GLY A 233 -3.93 -29.54 0.90
N LEU A 234 -3.77 -30.84 0.70
CA LEU A 234 -4.68 -31.66 -0.12
C LEU A 234 -6.08 -31.74 0.52
N VAL A 235 -6.15 -31.92 1.84
CA VAL A 235 -7.42 -31.87 2.59
C VAL A 235 -8.08 -30.50 2.45
N ALA A 236 -7.32 -29.41 2.64
CA ALA A 236 -7.81 -28.05 2.45
C ALA A 236 -8.31 -27.82 1.01
N ALA A 237 -7.59 -28.32 0.00
CA ALA A 237 -8.01 -28.24 -1.40
C ALA A 237 -9.33 -28.98 -1.66
N ALA A 238 -9.52 -30.17 -1.09
CA ALA A 238 -10.78 -30.90 -1.19
C ALA A 238 -11.95 -30.12 -0.57
N VAL A 239 -11.74 -29.49 0.59
CA VAL A 239 -12.72 -28.59 1.23
C VAL A 239 -13.03 -27.40 0.31
N VAL A 240 -12.01 -26.74 -0.24
CA VAL A 240 -12.19 -25.61 -1.17
C VAL A 240 -12.98 -26.01 -2.42
N VAL A 241 -12.73 -27.20 -2.98
CA VAL A 241 -13.54 -27.76 -4.09
C VAL A 241 -14.99 -27.92 -3.67
N GLY A 242 -15.25 -28.52 -2.51
CA GLY A 242 -16.61 -28.71 -1.98
C GLY A 242 -17.34 -27.37 -1.78
N CYS A 243 -16.68 -26.40 -1.12
CA CYS A 243 -17.23 -25.08 -0.89
C CYS A 243 -17.48 -24.30 -2.18
N HIS A 244 -16.61 -24.42 -3.19
CA HIS A 244 -16.83 -23.77 -4.48
C HIS A 244 -18.01 -24.36 -5.25
N ARG A 245 -18.23 -25.68 -5.17
CA ARG A 245 -19.38 -26.33 -5.80
C ARG A 245 -20.71 -25.81 -5.23
N THR A 246 -20.77 -25.58 -3.93
CA THR A 246 -22.00 -25.10 -3.26
C THR A 246 -22.18 -23.59 -3.36
N SER A 247 -21.10 -22.81 -3.37
CA SER A 247 -21.17 -21.34 -3.20
C SER A 247 -21.11 -20.52 -4.49
N LEU A 248 -20.74 -21.11 -5.64
CA LEU A 248 -20.54 -20.40 -6.92
C LEU A 248 -21.27 -21.02 -8.14
N PRO A 249 -22.57 -21.35 -8.07
CA PRO A 249 -23.29 -21.77 -9.27
C PRO A 249 -23.57 -20.59 -10.22
N ASP A 250 -24.13 -19.48 -9.72
CA ASP A 250 -24.41 -18.28 -10.51
C ASP A 250 -24.12 -17.00 -9.70
N PRO A 251 -23.11 -16.19 -10.06
CA PRO A 251 -22.84 -14.95 -9.36
C PRO A 251 -23.97 -13.95 -9.62
N PRO A 252 -24.56 -13.32 -8.58
CA PRO A 252 -25.60 -12.32 -8.77
C PRO A 252 -25.08 -11.12 -9.57
N GLU A 253 -26.00 -10.42 -10.25
CA GLU A 253 -25.68 -9.18 -10.94
C GLU A 253 -25.14 -8.13 -9.96
N GLN A 254 -24.09 -7.41 -10.37
CA GLN A 254 -23.31 -6.52 -9.50
C GLN A 254 -23.12 -5.17 -10.20
N PRO A 255 -24.16 -4.31 -10.21
CA PRO A 255 -24.14 -3.05 -10.95
C PRO A 255 -23.06 -2.09 -10.44
N ASP A 256 -22.72 -2.15 -9.15
CA ASP A 256 -21.75 -1.27 -8.50
C ASP A 256 -20.31 -1.81 -8.52
N ARG A 257 -20.00 -2.78 -9.39
CA ARG A 257 -18.70 -3.46 -9.42
C ARG A 257 -18.01 -3.28 -10.76
N VAL A 258 -16.79 -2.78 -10.73
CA VAL A 258 -15.91 -2.66 -11.90
C VAL A 258 -14.79 -3.69 -11.77
N VAL A 259 -14.76 -4.65 -12.69
CA VAL A 259 -13.68 -5.63 -12.79
C VAL A 259 -12.47 -4.95 -13.42
N VAL A 260 -11.33 -5.01 -12.74
CA VAL A 260 -10.06 -4.43 -13.20
C VAL A 260 -9.02 -5.52 -13.40
N ARG A 261 -8.16 -5.35 -14.39
CA ARG A 261 -6.99 -6.19 -14.60
C ARG A 261 -5.89 -5.85 -13.60
N LEU A 262 -4.93 -6.75 -13.47
CA LEU A 262 -3.69 -6.48 -12.76
C LEU A 262 -3.00 -5.24 -13.36
N GLN A 263 -2.44 -4.39 -12.51
CA GLN A 263 -1.79 -3.16 -12.98
C GLN A 263 -0.49 -3.48 -13.74
N PRO A 264 -0.11 -2.67 -14.74
CA PRO A 264 1.12 -2.88 -15.51
C PRO A 264 2.39 -2.96 -14.65
N GLN A 265 2.40 -2.26 -13.50
CA GLN A 265 3.52 -2.21 -12.57
C GLN A 265 3.53 -3.35 -11.53
N ALA A 266 2.45 -4.14 -11.45
CA ALA A 266 2.35 -5.21 -10.46
C ALA A 266 3.38 -6.34 -10.64
N PRO A 267 3.77 -6.77 -11.86
CA PRO A 267 4.84 -7.77 -12.02
C PRO A 267 6.16 -7.35 -11.37
N ALA A 268 6.53 -6.07 -11.46
CA ALA A 268 7.70 -5.55 -10.76
C ALA A 268 7.54 -5.62 -9.24
N GLY A 269 6.34 -5.33 -8.73
CA GLY A 269 6.01 -5.54 -7.33
C GLY A 269 6.14 -6.99 -6.88
N LEU A 270 5.65 -7.95 -7.68
CA LEU A 270 5.78 -9.38 -7.40
C LEU A 270 7.24 -9.84 -7.42
N ALA A 271 8.02 -9.37 -8.39
CA ALA A 271 9.45 -9.67 -8.47
C ALA A 271 10.19 -9.19 -7.21
N LEU A 272 9.84 -8.01 -6.68
CA LEU A 272 10.41 -7.51 -5.42
C LEU A 272 9.98 -8.33 -4.19
N VAL A 273 8.74 -8.83 -4.14
CA VAL A 273 8.32 -9.77 -3.09
C VAL A 273 9.16 -11.05 -3.15
N LEU A 274 9.35 -11.62 -4.35
CA LEU A 274 10.15 -12.83 -4.53
C LEU A 274 11.63 -12.58 -4.18
N LEU A 275 12.18 -11.43 -4.57
CA LEU A 275 13.54 -11.04 -4.18
C LEU A 275 13.69 -10.92 -2.67
N ALA A 276 12.69 -10.36 -1.97
CA ALA A 276 12.68 -10.28 -0.51
C ALA A 276 12.65 -11.68 0.13
N VAL A 277 11.84 -12.61 -0.41
CA VAL A 277 11.81 -14.02 0.03
C VAL A 277 13.16 -14.69 -0.17
N VAL A 278 13.78 -14.55 -1.35
CA VAL A 278 15.13 -15.08 -1.63
C VAL A 278 16.17 -14.47 -0.70
N ALA A 279 16.13 -13.15 -0.48
CA ALA A 279 17.06 -12.48 0.43
C ALA A 279 16.94 -13.03 1.85
N THR A 280 15.72 -13.22 2.37
CA THR A 280 15.52 -13.83 3.70
C THR A 280 16.04 -15.27 3.76
N ALA A 281 15.82 -16.06 2.71
CA ALA A 281 16.34 -17.41 2.59
C ALA A 281 17.87 -17.46 2.57
N VAL A 282 18.53 -16.52 1.89
CA VAL A 282 20.00 -16.40 1.85
C VAL A 282 20.55 -16.00 3.21
N LEU A 283 19.90 -15.06 3.91
CA LEU A 283 20.30 -14.66 5.26
C LEU A 283 20.22 -15.83 6.26
N GLU A 284 19.21 -16.69 6.13
CA GLU A 284 19.08 -17.90 6.95
C GLU A 284 20.12 -18.96 6.57
N ALA A 285 20.30 -19.22 5.26
CA ALA A 285 21.29 -20.19 4.77
C ALA A 285 22.74 -19.84 5.14
N THR A 286 23.05 -18.55 5.28
CA THR A 286 24.38 -18.05 5.65
C THR A 286 24.59 -17.98 7.16
N GLY A 287 23.59 -18.34 7.98
CA GLY A 287 23.66 -18.26 9.45
C GLY A 287 23.63 -16.84 10.01
N ILE A 288 23.33 -15.84 9.17
CA ILE A 288 23.14 -14.46 9.64
C ILE A 288 21.81 -14.34 10.41
N LEU A 289 20.82 -15.16 10.04
CA LEU A 289 19.50 -15.19 10.64
C LEU A 289 19.26 -16.54 11.34
N ASP A 290 19.36 -16.55 12.67
CA ASP A 290 19.09 -17.70 13.55
C ASP A 290 17.58 -17.86 13.83
N ALA A 291 16.76 -17.92 12.79
CA ALA A 291 15.33 -18.21 12.93
C ALA A 291 14.88 -19.20 11.86
N PRO A 292 14.07 -20.22 12.20
CA PRO A 292 13.61 -21.27 11.28
C PRO A 292 12.47 -20.75 10.38
N MET A 293 12.68 -19.59 9.75
CA MET A 293 11.69 -18.96 8.88
C MET A 293 11.47 -19.78 7.62
N SER A 294 12.52 -20.41 7.08
CA SER A 294 12.42 -21.22 5.88
C SER A 294 11.66 -22.51 6.12
N LEU A 295 11.86 -23.21 7.24
CA LEU A 295 11.06 -24.41 7.54
C LEU A 295 9.57 -24.05 7.71
N THR A 296 9.28 -23.00 8.48
CA THR A 296 7.90 -22.55 8.73
C THR A 296 7.24 -22.04 7.45
N GLY A 297 7.97 -21.21 6.69
CA GLY A 297 7.53 -20.67 5.42
C GLY A 297 7.29 -21.77 4.38
N ALA A 298 8.19 -22.76 4.29
CA ALA A 298 8.06 -23.91 3.40
C ALA A 298 6.84 -24.77 3.75
N ALA A 299 6.61 -25.04 5.04
CA ALA A 299 5.45 -25.79 5.50
C ALA A 299 4.14 -25.04 5.15
N LEU A 300 4.05 -23.74 5.48
CA LEU A 300 2.85 -22.93 5.19
C LEU A 300 2.57 -22.84 3.69
N SER A 301 3.58 -22.52 2.88
CA SER A 301 3.41 -22.37 1.43
C SER A 301 3.10 -23.71 0.74
N THR A 302 3.73 -24.81 1.15
CA THR A 302 3.41 -26.17 0.69
C THR A 302 1.97 -26.56 1.04
N ALA A 303 1.50 -26.25 2.26
CA ALA A 303 0.12 -26.49 2.66
C ALA A 303 -0.88 -25.62 1.87
N MET A 304 -0.52 -24.39 1.50
CA MET A 304 -1.39 -23.50 0.71
C MET A 304 -1.43 -23.84 -0.78
N LEU A 305 -0.40 -24.51 -1.32
CA LEU A 305 -0.20 -24.70 -2.75
C LEU A 305 -1.35 -25.48 -3.43
N PRO A 306 -1.86 -26.62 -2.90
CA PRO A 306 -2.97 -27.33 -3.53
C PRO A 306 -4.26 -26.49 -3.60
N ALA A 307 -4.58 -25.75 -2.54
CA ALA A 307 -5.74 -24.86 -2.50
C ALA A 307 -5.61 -23.69 -3.50
N ALA A 308 -4.42 -23.09 -3.60
CA ALA A 308 -4.13 -22.06 -4.60
C ALA A 308 -4.29 -22.60 -6.04
N CYS A 309 -3.87 -23.84 -6.29
CA CYS A 309 -4.05 -24.52 -7.58
C CYS A 309 -5.53 -24.71 -7.92
N VAL A 310 -6.36 -25.17 -6.97
CA VAL A 310 -7.81 -25.29 -7.15
C VAL A 310 -8.45 -23.94 -7.48
N ILE A 311 -8.10 -22.88 -6.73
CA ILE A 311 -8.59 -21.52 -6.97
C ILE A 311 -8.22 -21.04 -8.39
N TRP A 312 -6.98 -21.30 -8.83
CA TRP A 312 -6.53 -20.95 -10.18
C TRP A 312 -7.24 -21.74 -11.28
N LEU A 313 -7.42 -23.06 -11.10
CA LEU A 313 -8.17 -23.88 -12.05
C LEU A 313 -9.63 -23.41 -12.17
N ARG A 314 -10.27 -23.08 -11.05
CA ARG A 314 -11.63 -22.51 -11.04
C ARG A 314 -11.65 -21.16 -11.75
N ALA A 315 -10.71 -20.27 -11.44
CA ALA A 315 -10.57 -18.96 -12.06
C ALA A 315 -10.39 -19.04 -13.58
N ARG A 316 -9.68 -20.05 -14.09
CA ARG A 316 -9.51 -20.29 -15.53
C ARG A 316 -10.81 -20.72 -16.20
N ARG A 317 -11.60 -21.59 -15.54
CA ARG A 317 -12.89 -22.05 -16.07
C ARG A 317 -13.94 -20.95 -16.10
N THR A 318 -13.93 -20.03 -15.14
CA THR A 318 -14.86 -18.90 -15.06
C THR A 318 -14.28 -17.61 -15.68
N ALA A 319 -13.21 -17.70 -16.46
CA ALA A 319 -12.51 -16.53 -16.98
C ALA A 319 -13.31 -15.80 -18.07
N ASP A 320 -14.17 -16.53 -18.77
CA ASP A 320 -14.95 -16.06 -19.92
C ASP A 320 -16.15 -15.21 -19.48
N ASP A 321 -16.68 -15.45 -18.28
CA ASP A 321 -17.84 -14.71 -17.75
C ASP A 321 -17.55 -13.24 -17.49
N GLY A 322 -16.28 -12.84 -17.34
CA GLY A 322 -15.84 -11.46 -17.08
C GLY A 322 -16.33 -10.83 -15.76
N ARG A 323 -17.33 -11.44 -15.11
CA ARG A 323 -18.03 -10.98 -13.90
C ARG A 323 -17.37 -11.48 -12.62
N VAL A 324 -16.70 -12.64 -12.65
CA VAL A 324 -16.11 -13.23 -11.44
C VAL A 324 -14.82 -12.50 -11.04
N VAL A 325 -14.77 -12.05 -9.79
CA VAL A 325 -13.60 -11.34 -9.24
C VAL A 325 -12.83 -12.21 -8.24
N ALA A 326 -11.57 -11.90 -7.98
CA ALA A 326 -10.72 -12.69 -7.08
C ALA A 326 -11.31 -12.81 -5.66
N ALA A 327 -12.00 -11.77 -5.18
CA ALA A 327 -12.68 -11.80 -3.89
C ALA A 327 -13.82 -12.82 -3.82
N ASP A 328 -14.53 -13.07 -4.92
CA ASP A 328 -15.61 -14.06 -4.97
C ASP A 328 -15.04 -15.48 -4.86
N LEU A 329 -13.88 -15.72 -5.47
CA LEU A 329 -13.17 -16.98 -5.32
C LEU A 329 -12.71 -17.21 -3.88
N VAL A 330 -12.12 -16.20 -3.23
CA VAL A 330 -11.70 -16.35 -1.82
C VAL A 330 -12.92 -16.60 -0.91
N ARG A 331 -14.06 -15.94 -1.15
CA ARG A 331 -15.29 -16.20 -0.40
C ARG A 331 -15.83 -17.60 -0.65
N GLY A 332 -15.86 -18.03 -1.92
CA GLY A 332 -16.29 -19.38 -2.28
C GLY A 332 -15.40 -20.45 -1.67
N ALA A 333 -14.09 -20.22 -1.54
CA ALA A 333 -13.14 -21.14 -0.92
C ALA A 333 -13.42 -21.35 0.58
N ILE A 334 -14.04 -20.37 1.26
CA ILE A 334 -14.46 -20.47 2.67
C ILE A 334 -15.95 -20.79 2.82
N GLY A 335 -16.61 -21.27 1.76
CA GLY A 335 -18.03 -21.66 1.78
C GLY A 335 -19.00 -20.50 1.91
N ARG A 336 -18.59 -19.28 1.57
CA ARG A 336 -19.45 -18.10 1.61
C ARG A 336 -19.87 -17.70 0.19
N PRO A 337 -21.18 -17.51 -0.08
CA PRO A 337 -21.61 -17.06 -1.39
C PRO A 337 -21.10 -15.63 -1.69
N PRO A 338 -20.99 -15.27 -2.99
CA PRO A 338 -20.79 -13.90 -3.42
C PRO A 338 -21.88 -13.00 -2.82
N ARG A 339 -21.49 -11.86 -2.28
CA ARG A 339 -22.43 -10.86 -1.75
C ARG A 339 -22.55 -9.73 -2.74
N VAL A 340 -23.77 -9.26 -3.02
CA VAL A 340 -23.99 -8.01 -3.77
C VAL A 340 -23.27 -6.89 -3.02
N GLU A 341 -22.24 -6.34 -3.65
CA GLU A 341 -21.46 -5.27 -3.04
C GLU A 341 -22.18 -3.94 -3.29
N PRO A 342 -22.58 -3.21 -2.23
CA PRO A 342 -23.15 -1.88 -2.44
C PRO A 342 -22.07 -0.93 -2.95
N ALA A 343 -22.49 0.09 -3.71
CA ALA A 343 -21.65 1.23 -4.05
C ALA A 343 -20.84 1.71 -2.84
N GLN A 344 -19.57 2.00 -3.07
CA GLN A 344 -18.72 2.55 -2.02
C GLN A 344 -19.09 4.01 -1.82
N ALA A 345 -19.51 4.37 -0.62
CA ALA A 345 -19.66 5.77 -0.24
C ALA A 345 -18.27 6.42 -0.13
N LEU A 346 -17.95 7.30 -1.06
CA LEU A 346 -16.74 8.12 -1.04
C LEU A 346 -17.11 9.52 -0.57
N TRP A 347 -16.26 10.10 0.27
CA TRP A 347 -16.42 11.48 0.74
C TRP A 347 -15.41 12.35 0.02
N VAL A 348 -15.91 13.35 -0.69
CA VAL A 348 -15.12 14.25 -1.54
C VAL A 348 -15.36 15.67 -1.05
N MET A 349 -14.29 16.46 -0.94
CA MET A 349 -14.43 17.91 -0.77
C MET A 349 -14.54 18.57 -2.14
N PRO A 350 -15.49 19.51 -2.31
CA PRO A 350 -15.73 20.21 -3.57
C PRO A 350 -14.54 21.04 -4.02
#